data_AF-A0A6I3GY27-F1
#
_entry.id   AF-A0A6I3GY27-F1
#
_cell.length_a   1.000
_cell.length_b   1.000
_cell.length_c   1.000
_cell.angle_alpha   90.00
_cell.angle_beta   90.00
_cell.angle_gamma   90.00
#
_symmetry.space_group_name_H-M   'P 1'
#
loop_
_entity.id
_entity.type
_entity.pdbx_description
1 polymer ?
#
loop_
_entity_poly.entity_id
_entity_poly.type
_entity_poly.pdbx_seq_one_letter_code
_entity_poly.pdbx_strand_id
1 'polypeptide(L)'
;MSLTQIRQGSLVLVDAARVQSRGALYVAQARIRQMMKWIWLILGIAIANPILYLISVGIGLGGLIDKSVGPAGVDGVKYLTFLAPALLAQAAIQGTMDETVFPTIEGFKWHKTFYSMNSTPLSGVQISYGVFLTALFRAFYTVVLYFGVMWAFGALESPRAWLAIPTAVFAGASFGALMQALAARLEDENIFFVVLGRFVMMPLFMFSGTFFPLTSMPFFLQWIGWISPLWHATELGRHLTYGHAISPTMLWVHFIFLGVMLVVGLFFSARIFTKRLAK
;
A
#
# COMPACT_ATOMS: atom_id res chain seq x y z
N MET A 1 -31.34 25.81 -36.75
CA MET A 1 -30.91 26.47 -35.49
C MET A 1 -32.03 26.23 -34.48
N SER A 2 -31.93 25.17 -33.66
CA SER A 2 -33.04 24.73 -32.79
C SER A 2 -32.97 25.46 -31.44
N LEU A 3 -34.01 26.24 -31.16
CA LEU A 3 -34.26 26.93 -29.90
C LEU A 3 -34.99 25.99 -28.93
N THR A 4 -34.65 26.08 -27.64
CA THR A 4 -35.30 25.45 -26.46
C THR A 4 -34.88 24.02 -26.06
N GLN A 5 -33.62 23.83 -25.66
CA GLN A 5 -33.36 22.87 -24.58
C GLN A 5 -33.99 23.43 -23.30
N ILE A 6 -35.19 22.95 -22.96
CA ILE A 6 -35.81 23.21 -21.65
C ILE A 6 -34.79 22.79 -20.59
N ARG A 7 -34.29 23.74 -19.81
CA ARG A 7 -33.37 23.46 -18.70
C ARG A 7 -34.12 22.62 -17.67
N GLN A 8 -33.95 21.31 -17.72
CA GLN A 8 -34.45 20.40 -16.69
C GLN A 8 -33.56 20.54 -15.45
N GLY A 9 -34.18 20.63 -14.27
CA GLY A 9 -33.46 20.72 -13.00
C GLY A 9 -32.60 19.48 -12.76
N SER A 10 -31.48 19.64 -12.05
CA SER A 10 -30.52 18.57 -11.78
C SER A 10 -31.17 17.35 -11.10
N LEU A 11 -32.21 17.55 -10.30
CA LEU A 11 -32.97 16.49 -9.62
C LEU A 11 -33.80 15.61 -10.58
N VAL A 12 -34.11 16.10 -11.78
CA VAL A 12 -34.82 15.35 -12.82
C VAL A 12 -33.85 14.54 -13.68
N LEU A 13 -32.62 15.03 -13.83
CA LEU A 13 -31.57 14.43 -14.67
C LEU A 13 -30.65 13.48 -13.90
N VAL A 14 -30.51 13.64 -12.58
CA VAL A 14 -29.57 12.89 -11.75
C VAL A 14 -30.32 12.07 -10.71
N ASP A 15 -30.22 10.75 -10.83
CA ASP A 15 -30.65 9.81 -9.80
C ASP A 15 -29.65 9.83 -8.63
N ALA A 16 -29.96 10.64 -7.62
CA ALA A 16 -29.15 10.81 -6.42
C ALA A 16 -29.00 9.49 -5.63
N ALA A 17 -30.03 8.64 -5.60
CA ALA A 17 -29.99 7.36 -4.88
C ALA A 17 -29.00 6.40 -5.56
N ARG A 18 -28.98 6.38 -6.89
CA ARG A 18 -27.98 5.60 -7.65
C ARG A 18 -26.57 6.11 -7.41
N VAL A 19 -26.36 7.43 -7.41
CA VAL A 19 -25.05 8.03 -7.09
C VAL A 19 -24.62 7.68 -5.67
N GLN A 20 -25.52 7.71 -4.70
CA GLN A 20 -25.26 7.34 -3.31
C GLN A 20 -25.00 5.84 -3.11
N SER A 21 -25.50 4.95 -3.98
CA SER A 21 -25.13 3.53 -3.88
C SER A 21 -23.71 3.23 -4.39
N ARG A 22 -23.18 4.05 -5.32
CA ARG A 22 -21.92 3.78 -6.04
C ARG A 22 -20.87 4.89 -5.93
N GLY A 23 -21.06 5.85 -5.02
CA GLY A 23 -20.24 7.05 -4.95
C GLY A 23 -18.75 6.79 -4.79
N ALA A 24 -18.36 5.79 -3.99
CA ALA A 24 -16.96 5.41 -3.83
C ALA A 24 -16.34 4.95 -5.16
N LEU A 25 -17.07 4.19 -5.96
CA LEU A 25 -16.62 3.77 -7.29
C LEU A 25 -16.50 4.94 -8.25
N TYR A 26 -17.42 5.91 -8.20
CA TYR A 26 -17.33 7.12 -9.04
C TYR A 26 -16.13 7.99 -8.68
N VAL A 27 -15.87 8.19 -7.39
CA VAL A 27 -14.66 8.87 -6.90
C VAL A 27 -13.42 8.12 -7.36
N ALA A 28 -13.39 6.79 -7.17
CA ALA A 28 -12.25 5.97 -7.58
C ALA A 28 -12.01 6.05 -9.10
N GLN A 29 -13.07 5.96 -9.89
CA GLN A 29 -13.01 6.03 -11.35
C GLN A 29 -12.53 7.41 -11.84
N ALA A 30 -13.00 8.49 -11.22
CA ALA A 30 -12.56 9.84 -11.54
C ALA A 30 -11.05 10.00 -11.30
N ARG A 31 -10.57 9.53 -10.14
CA ARG A 31 -9.15 9.55 -9.82
C ARG A 31 -8.33 8.67 -10.75
N ILE A 32 -8.75 7.41 -11.00
CA ILE A 32 -8.06 6.51 -11.95
C ILE A 32 -7.93 7.18 -13.32
N ARG A 33 -9.00 7.80 -13.85
CA ARG A 33 -8.92 8.55 -15.12
C ARG A 33 -7.89 9.67 -15.10
N GLN A 34 -7.75 10.38 -13.99
CA GLN A 34 -6.71 11.39 -13.84
C GLN A 34 -5.32 10.77 -13.85
N MET A 35 -5.14 9.61 -13.19
CA MET A 35 -3.87 8.88 -13.16
C MET A 35 -3.47 8.29 -14.52
N MET A 36 -4.45 7.84 -15.31
CA MET A 36 -4.19 7.26 -16.64
C MET A 36 -3.49 8.24 -17.59
N LYS A 37 -3.59 9.55 -17.36
CA LYS A 37 -2.84 10.58 -18.10
C LYS A 37 -1.32 10.43 -17.93
N TRP A 38 -0.89 9.83 -16.82
CA TRP A 38 0.51 9.63 -16.45
C TRP A 38 0.91 8.15 -16.46
N ILE A 39 0.13 7.28 -17.12
CA ILE A 39 0.32 5.84 -17.05
C ILE A 39 1.73 5.40 -17.48
N TRP A 40 2.30 6.00 -18.53
CA TRP A 40 3.65 5.68 -19.00
C TRP A 40 4.74 5.98 -17.97
N LEU A 41 4.59 7.08 -17.24
CA LEU A 41 5.50 7.42 -16.16
C LEU A 41 5.35 6.44 -14.98
N ILE A 42 4.11 6.12 -14.61
CA ILE A 42 3.81 5.14 -13.55
C ILE A 42 4.40 3.77 -13.90
N LEU A 43 4.23 3.32 -15.14
CA LEU A 43 4.79 2.07 -15.67
C LEU A 43 6.32 2.08 -15.63
N GLY A 44 6.92 3.15 -16.16
CA GLY A 44 8.37 3.31 -16.19
C GLY A 44 8.98 3.22 -14.80
N ILE A 45 8.42 3.93 -13.82
CA ILE A 45 8.91 3.91 -12.43
C ILE A 45 8.67 2.55 -11.77
N ALA A 46 7.50 1.94 -11.99
CA ALA A 46 7.15 0.64 -11.42
C ALA A 46 8.06 -0.50 -11.90
N ILE A 47 8.67 -0.37 -13.08
CA ILE A 47 9.63 -1.32 -13.64
C ILE A 47 11.09 -0.91 -13.35
N ALA A 48 11.41 0.38 -13.43
CA ALA A 48 12.78 0.85 -13.20
C ALA A 48 13.23 0.66 -11.76
N ASN A 49 12.39 1.02 -10.78
CA ASN A 49 12.71 0.89 -9.36
C ASN A 49 13.10 -0.54 -8.95
N PRO A 50 12.31 -1.59 -9.24
CA PRO A 50 12.70 -2.95 -8.90
C PRO A 50 13.96 -3.41 -9.62
N ILE A 51 14.14 -3.06 -10.90
CA ILE A 51 15.35 -3.42 -11.65
C ILE A 51 16.58 -2.80 -10.98
N LEU A 52 16.57 -1.50 -10.70
CA LEU A 52 17.69 -0.82 -10.05
C LEU A 52 17.99 -1.42 -8.68
N TYR A 53 16.96 -1.73 -7.90
CA TYR A 53 17.12 -2.35 -6.59
C TYR A 53 17.68 -3.78 -6.69
N LEU A 54 17.16 -4.61 -7.59
CA LEU A 54 17.60 -5.99 -7.78
C LEU A 54 19.02 -6.07 -8.36
N ILE A 55 19.40 -5.15 -9.25
CA ILE A 55 20.78 -5.04 -9.73
C ILE A 55 21.70 -4.65 -8.57
N SER A 56 21.33 -3.61 -7.81
CA SER A 56 22.13 -3.13 -6.69
C SER A 56 22.33 -4.20 -5.61
N VAL A 57 21.23 -4.83 -5.18
CA VAL A 57 21.29 -5.81 -4.10
C VAL A 57 21.71 -7.19 -4.59
N GLY A 58 21.26 -7.65 -5.76
CA GLY A 58 21.61 -8.96 -6.30
C GLY A 58 23.09 -9.07 -6.67
N ILE A 59 23.61 -8.10 -7.43
CA ILE A 59 25.03 -8.11 -7.83
C ILE A 59 25.94 -7.69 -6.67
N GLY A 60 25.53 -6.66 -5.91
CA GLY A 60 26.34 -6.12 -4.82
C GLY A 60 26.29 -6.99 -3.56
N LEU A 61 25.15 -6.97 -2.86
CA LEU A 61 25.04 -7.58 -1.53
C LEU A 61 24.86 -9.10 -1.58
N GLY A 62 24.05 -9.61 -2.50
CA GLY A 62 23.78 -11.04 -2.66
C GLY A 62 25.04 -11.81 -2.99
N GLY A 63 25.83 -11.35 -3.97
CA GLY A 63 27.11 -11.96 -4.32
C GLY A 63 28.15 -11.96 -3.19
N LEU A 64 28.08 -11.04 -2.23
CA LEU A 64 28.96 -11.00 -1.05
C LEU A 64 28.43 -11.90 0.07
N ILE A 65 27.14 -11.82 0.37
CA ILE A 65 26.51 -12.59 1.45
C ILE A 65 26.49 -14.07 1.10
N ASP A 66 26.09 -14.44 -0.11
CA ASP A 66 26.04 -15.85 -0.53
C ASP A 66 27.45 -16.49 -0.49
N LYS A 67 28.51 -15.72 -0.76
CA LYS A 67 29.90 -16.18 -0.59
C LYS A 67 30.34 -16.30 0.86
N SER A 68 29.81 -15.46 1.75
CA SER A 68 30.23 -15.39 3.16
C SER A 68 29.48 -16.39 4.03
N VAL A 69 28.20 -16.62 3.77
CA VAL A 69 27.34 -17.54 4.54
C VAL A 69 27.36 -18.96 3.95
N GLY A 70 27.91 -19.13 2.75
CA GLY A 70 28.06 -20.41 2.07
C GLY A 70 26.75 -20.92 1.44
N PRO A 71 26.72 -22.19 0.97
CA PRO A 71 25.60 -22.73 0.20
C PRO A 71 24.27 -22.84 0.95
N ALA A 72 24.27 -22.65 2.27
CA ALA A 72 23.05 -22.59 3.09
C ALA A 72 22.30 -21.25 2.99
N GLY A 73 22.96 -20.18 2.52
CA GLY A 73 22.34 -18.85 2.36
C GLY A 73 21.75 -18.28 3.66
N VAL A 74 20.78 -17.38 3.54
CA VAL A 74 20.01 -16.83 4.68
C VAL A 74 18.69 -17.58 4.74
N ASP A 75 18.39 -18.18 5.90
CA ASP A 75 17.16 -18.98 6.09
C ASP A 75 17.03 -20.16 5.11
N GLY A 76 18.16 -20.76 4.71
CA GLY A 76 18.19 -21.90 3.80
C GLY A 76 18.03 -21.57 2.31
N VAL A 77 17.97 -20.28 1.94
CA VAL A 77 17.77 -19.83 0.55
C VAL A 77 18.78 -18.76 0.14
N LYS A 78 18.96 -18.55 -1.17
CA LYS A 78 19.76 -17.44 -1.72
C LYS A 78 19.31 -16.11 -1.11
N TYR A 79 20.23 -15.20 -0.83
CA TYR A 79 19.90 -13.92 -0.21
C TYR A 79 18.82 -13.14 -0.98
N LEU A 80 18.88 -13.19 -2.32
CA LEU A 80 17.87 -12.54 -3.17
C LEU A 80 16.46 -13.11 -2.96
N THR A 81 16.34 -14.43 -2.80
CA THR A 81 15.08 -15.13 -2.54
C THR A 81 14.53 -14.81 -1.14
N PHE A 82 15.41 -14.71 -0.14
CA PHE A 82 15.05 -14.29 1.21
C PHE A 82 14.47 -12.86 1.25
N LEU A 83 15.06 -11.96 0.46
CA LEU A 83 14.74 -10.54 0.46
C LEU A 83 13.50 -10.21 -0.39
N ALA A 84 13.26 -10.95 -1.47
CA ALA A 84 12.20 -10.66 -2.43
C ALA A 84 10.79 -10.43 -1.82
N PRO A 85 10.26 -11.29 -0.93
CA PRO A 85 8.93 -11.05 -0.35
C PRO A 85 8.84 -9.73 0.42
N ALA A 86 9.89 -9.37 1.16
CA ALA A 86 9.95 -8.13 1.92
C ALA A 86 9.94 -6.89 1.01
N LEU A 87 10.70 -6.92 -0.09
CA LEU A 87 10.73 -5.80 -1.05
C LEU A 87 9.39 -5.61 -1.76
N LEU A 88 8.71 -6.73 -2.08
CA LEU A 88 7.40 -6.69 -2.71
C LEU A 88 6.37 -6.07 -1.76
N ALA A 89 6.37 -6.49 -0.49
CA ALA A 89 5.53 -5.91 0.55
C ALA A 89 5.85 -4.43 0.81
N GLN A 90 7.13 -4.05 0.85
CA GLN A 90 7.56 -2.67 1.00
C GLN A 90 7.06 -1.79 -0.16
N ALA A 91 7.14 -2.28 -1.40
CA ALA A 91 6.62 -1.57 -2.56
C ALA A 91 5.10 -1.36 -2.47
N ALA A 92 4.35 -2.36 -1.98
CA ALA A 92 2.91 -2.26 -1.78
C ALA A 92 2.53 -1.25 -0.68
N ILE A 93 3.24 -1.29 0.46
CA ILE A 93 3.07 -0.38 1.60
C ILE A 93 3.34 1.05 1.17
N GLN A 94 4.51 1.30 0.57
CA GLN A 94 4.89 2.64 0.10
C GLN A 94 3.90 3.14 -0.96
N GLY A 95 3.57 2.32 -1.95
CA GLY A 95 2.64 2.67 -3.02
C GLY A 95 1.25 3.02 -2.51
N THR A 96 0.69 2.24 -1.57
CA THR A 96 -0.64 2.52 -1.02
C THR A 96 -0.60 3.72 -0.08
N MET A 97 0.45 3.87 0.74
CA MET A 97 0.63 5.01 1.63
C MET A 97 0.68 6.32 0.84
N ASP A 98 1.50 6.40 -0.21
CA ASP A 98 1.61 7.62 -1.00
C ASP A 98 0.28 7.99 -1.66
N GLU A 99 -0.43 6.98 -2.18
CA GLU A 99 -1.71 7.18 -2.88
C GLU A 99 -2.91 7.41 -1.94
N THR A 100 -2.72 7.25 -0.63
CA THR A 100 -3.72 7.60 0.37
C THR A 100 -3.39 8.93 1.04
N VAL A 101 -2.14 9.16 1.42
CA VAL A 101 -1.69 10.37 2.13
C VAL A 101 -1.78 11.60 1.23
N PHE A 102 -1.09 11.61 0.08
CA PHE A 102 -1.01 12.80 -0.76
C PHE A 102 -2.38 13.24 -1.29
N PRO A 103 -3.23 12.34 -1.85
CA PRO A 103 -4.55 12.75 -2.31
C PRO A 103 -5.48 13.19 -1.18
N THR A 104 -5.29 12.64 0.03
CA THR A 104 -6.08 13.07 1.19
C THR A 104 -5.72 14.49 1.62
N ILE A 105 -4.43 14.81 1.69
CA ILE A 105 -3.96 16.16 2.01
C ILE A 105 -4.38 17.13 0.90
N GLU A 106 -4.18 16.76 -0.36
CA GLU A 106 -4.60 17.53 -1.51
C GLU A 106 -6.10 17.88 -1.46
N GLY A 107 -6.92 16.86 -1.19
CA GLY A 107 -8.38 16.98 -1.17
C GLY A 107 -8.93 17.78 0.00
N PHE A 108 -8.23 17.85 1.13
CA PHE A 108 -8.65 18.64 2.29
C PHE A 108 -7.99 20.01 2.43
N LYS A 109 -6.74 20.18 1.98
CA LYS A 109 -5.93 21.36 2.27
C LYS A 109 -5.54 22.13 1.01
N TRP A 110 -4.83 21.48 0.08
CA TRP A 110 -4.18 22.19 -1.04
C TRP A 110 -5.18 22.65 -2.10
N HIS A 111 -5.96 21.72 -2.66
CA HIS A 111 -6.94 22.01 -3.69
C HIS A 111 -8.39 21.94 -3.18
N LYS A 112 -8.59 21.43 -1.96
CA LYS A 112 -9.91 21.34 -1.31
C LYS A 112 -10.95 20.59 -2.15
N THR A 113 -10.51 19.65 -3.00
CA THR A 113 -11.37 18.95 -3.96
C THR A 113 -12.45 18.10 -3.28
N PHE A 114 -12.24 17.65 -2.04
CA PHE A 114 -13.25 16.88 -1.31
C PHE A 114 -14.46 17.70 -0.91
N TYR A 115 -14.31 19.02 -0.66
CA TYR A 115 -15.46 19.89 -0.40
C TYR A 115 -16.30 20.07 -1.66
N SER A 116 -15.65 20.20 -2.82
CA SER A 116 -16.33 20.21 -4.13
C SER A 116 -17.00 18.89 -4.48
N MET A 117 -16.44 17.75 -4.04
CA MET A 117 -17.12 16.45 -4.17
C MET A 117 -18.34 16.36 -3.24
N ASN A 118 -18.20 16.82 -1.99
CA ASN A 118 -19.25 16.77 -0.97
C ASN A 118 -20.40 17.78 -1.20
N SER A 119 -20.22 18.76 -2.10
CA SER A 119 -21.32 19.62 -2.58
C SER A 119 -22.20 18.95 -3.63
N THR A 120 -21.83 17.75 -4.08
CA THR A 120 -22.67 16.85 -4.88
C THR A 120 -23.34 15.80 -3.97
N PRO A 121 -24.20 14.88 -4.48
CA PRO A 121 -24.80 13.82 -3.66
C PRO A 121 -23.83 12.78 -3.04
N LEU A 122 -22.50 13.03 -3.07
CA LEU A 122 -21.49 12.15 -2.48
C LEU A 122 -21.30 12.45 -0.99
N SER A 123 -21.20 11.38 -0.19
CA SER A 123 -20.89 11.44 1.24
C SER A 123 -19.39 11.34 1.53
N GLY A 124 -18.97 11.83 2.70
CA GLY A 124 -17.58 11.70 3.16
C GLY A 124 -17.06 10.27 3.25
N VAL A 125 -17.91 9.30 3.62
CA VAL A 125 -17.56 7.86 3.62
C VAL A 125 -17.20 7.40 2.20
N GLN A 126 -18.01 7.77 1.21
CA GLN A 126 -17.78 7.39 -0.17
C GLN A 126 -16.52 8.03 -0.74
N ILE A 127 -16.24 9.29 -0.41
CA ILE A 127 -15.01 9.96 -0.81
C ILE A 127 -13.80 9.23 -0.19
N SER A 128 -13.85 8.93 1.11
CA SER A 128 -12.81 8.16 1.81
C SER A 128 -12.54 6.80 1.15
N TYR A 129 -13.57 6.01 0.90
CA TYR A 129 -13.41 4.70 0.26
C TYR A 129 -13.00 4.81 -1.21
N GLY A 130 -13.45 5.84 -1.93
CA GLY A 130 -13.02 6.06 -3.31
C GLY A 130 -11.54 6.35 -3.44
N VAL A 131 -10.98 7.19 -2.55
CA VAL A 131 -9.53 7.44 -2.47
C VAL A 131 -8.78 6.15 -2.18
N PHE A 132 -9.23 5.40 -1.18
CA PHE A 132 -8.62 4.14 -0.78
C PHE A 132 -8.65 3.08 -1.89
N LEU A 133 -9.78 2.94 -2.60
CA LEU A 133 -9.92 1.98 -3.70
C LEU A 133 -9.00 2.33 -4.88
N THR A 134 -8.81 3.62 -5.19
CA THR A 134 -7.82 4.02 -6.19
C THR A 134 -6.40 3.68 -5.74
N ALA A 135 -6.07 3.91 -4.47
CA ALA A 135 -4.78 3.55 -3.91
C ALA A 135 -4.50 2.05 -4.02
N LEU A 136 -5.49 1.23 -3.68
CA LEU A 136 -5.39 -0.22 -3.78
C LEU A 136 -5.23 -0.69 -5.23
N PHE A 137 -5.98 -0.10 -6.16
CA PHE A 137 -5.87 -0.41 -7.58
C PHE A 137 -4.47 -0.10 -8.13
N ARG A 138 -3.91 1.07 -7.80
CA ARG A 138 -2.56 1.44 -8.19
C ARG A 138 -1.52 0.51 -7.59
N ALA A 139 -1.61 0.27 -6.28
CA ALA A 139 -0.67 -0.59 -5.57
C ALA A 139 -0.68 -2.02 -6.13
N PHE A 140 -1.86 -2.58 -6.41
CA PHE A 140 -2.00 -3.89 -7.04
C PHE A 140 -1.22 -3.96 -8.36
N TYR A 141 -1.42 -3.00 -9.24
CA TYR A 141 -0.72 -2.97 -10.53
C TYR A 141 0.80 -2.84 -10.38
N THR A 142 1.27 -1.94 -9.51
CA THR A 142 2.70 -1.79 -9.21
C THR A 142 3.31 -3.07 -8.64
N VAL A 143 2.60 -3.75 -7.73
CA VAL A 143 3.06 -5.02 -7.13
C VAL A 143 3.13 -6.14 -8.16
N VAL A 144 2.14 -6.26 -9.05
CA VAL A 144 2.16 -7.26 -10.12
C VAL A 144 3.36 -7.05 -11.05
N LEU A 145 3.65 -5.80 -11.44
CA LEU A 145 4.83 -5.49 -12.26
C LEU A 145 6.13 -5.80 -11.52
N TYR A 146 6.24 -5.36 -10.26
CA TYR A 146 7.41 -5.63 -9.43
C TYR A 146 7.63 -7.14 -9.30
N PHE A 147 6.58 -7.91 -9.03
CA PHE A 147 6.63 -9.37 -8.99
C PHE A 147 7.16 -9.95 -10.31
N GLY A 148 6.66 -9.48 -11.45
CA GLY A 148 7.14 -9.91 -12.76
C GLY A 148 8.65 -9.67 -12.97
N VAL A 149 9.16 -8.52 -12.52
CA VAL A 149 10.60 -8.23 -12.54
C VAL A 149 11.37 -9.16 -11.61
N MET A 150 10.91 -9.37 -10.38
CA MET A 150 11.55 -10.29 -9.43
C MET A 150 11.60 -11.73 -9.97
N TRP A 151 10.50 -12.16 -10.59
CA TRP A 151 10.41 -13.48 -11.21
C TRP A 151 11.41 -13.61 -12.37
N ALA A 152 11.52 -12.60 -13.23
CA ALA A 152 12.49 -12.57 -14.32
C ALA A 152 13.95 -12.60 -13.85
N PHE A 153 14.24 -12.05 -12.66
CA PHE A 153 15.57 -12.08 -12.04
C PHE A 153 15.85 -13.38 -11.26
N GLY A 154 14.92 -14.34 -11.24
CA GLY A 154 15.08 -15.60 -10.50
C GLY A 154 14.99 -15.44 -8.98
N ALA A 155 14.40 -14.35 -8.48
CA ALA A 155 14.25 -14.14 -7.05
C ALA A 155 13.11 -14.98 -6.44
N LEU A 156 12.12 -15.36 -7.25
CA LEU A 156 10.87 -16.01 -6.85
C LEU A 156 10.60 -17.26 -7.72
N GLU A 157 11.41 -18.30 -7.56
CA GLU A 157 11.41 -19.49 -8.44
C GLU A 157 10.24 -20.47 -8.16
N SER A 158 9.59 -20.38 -7.00
CA SER A 158 8.52 -21.31 -6.59
C SER A 158 7.24 -21.14 -7.41
N PRO A 159 6.54 -22.23 -7.78
CA PRO A 159 5.23 -22.15 -8.45
C PRO A 159 4.15 -21.44 -7.64
N ARG A 160 4.33 -21.36 -6.31
CA ARG A 160 3.40 -20.67 -5.40
C ARG A 160 3.78 -19.22 -5.14
N ALA A 161 4.88 -18.73 -5.73
CA ALA A 161 5.41 -17.41 -5.41
C ALA A 161 4.46 -16.25 -5.73
N TRP A 162 3.52 -16.43 -6.66
CA TRP A 162 2.48 -15.43 -6.97
C TRP A 162 1.60 -15.09 -5.76
N LEU A 163 1.54 -15.97 -4.75
CA LEU A 163 0.85 -15.72 -3.47
C LEU A 163 1.49 -14.59 -2.65
N ALA A 164 2.71 -14.16 -2.98
CA ALA A 164 3.31 -12.95 -2.41
C ALA A 164 2.57 -11.66 -2.83
N ILE A 165 1.87 -11.67 -3.97
CA ILE A 165 1.10 -10.52 -4.46
C ILE A 165 -0.05 -10.19 -3.50
N PRO A 166 -1.00 -11.11 -3.19
CA PRO A 166 -2.11 -10.80 -2.30
C PRO A 166 -1.63 -10.46 -0.87
N THR A 167 -0.55 -11.06 -0.36
CA THR A 167 -0.03 -10.70 0.97
C THR A 167 0.60 -9.32 0.99
N ALA A 168 1.37 -8.95 -0.03
CA ALA A 168 1.94 -7.61 -0.18
C ALA A 168 0.83 -6.55 -0.30
N VAL A 169 -0.17 -6.80 -1.17
CA VAL A 169 -1.33 -5.92 -1.35
C VAL A 169 -2.13 -5.80 -0.06
N PHE A 170 -2.27 -6.87 0.72
CA PHE A 170 -2.97 -6.84 2.00
C PHE A 170 -2.24 -5.97 3.03
N ALA A 171 -0.91 -6.05 3.14
CA ALA A 171 -0.16 -5.12 3.99
C ALA A 171 -0.22 -3.67 3.50
N GLY A 172 -0.14 -3.47 2.17
CA GLY A 172 -0.35 -2.16 1.55
C GLY A 172 -1.70 -1.56 1.92
N ALA A 173 -2.78 -2.34 1.76
CA ALA A 173 -4.13 -1.97 2.15
C ALA A 173 -4.22 -1.62 3.64
N SER A 174 -3.64 -2.46 4.49
CA SER A 174 -3.70 -2.32 5.95
C SER A 174 -3.04 -1.03 6.42
N PHE A 175 -1.79 -0.81 6.02
CA PHE A 175 -1.06 0.38 6.42
C PHE A 175 -1.58 1.63 5.71
N GLY A 176 -1.92 1.54 4.42
CA GLY A 176 -2.51 2.63 3.66
C GLY A 176 -3.82 3.15 4.25
N ALA A 177 -4.70 2.26 4.72
CA ALA A 177 -5.94 2.66 5.39
C ALA A 177 -5.68 3.45 6.68
N LEU A 178 -4.72 2.99 7.49
CA LEU A 178 -4.29 3.69 8.70
C LEU A 178 -3.71 5.07 8.37
N MET A 179 -2.82 5.13 7.37
CA MET A 179 -2.19 6.37 6.92
C MET A 179 -3.20 7.36 6.34
N GLN A 180 -4.22 6.88 5.63
CA GLN A 180 -5.33 7.72 5.15
C GLN A 180 -6.07 8.40 6.31
N ALA A 181 -6.37 7.64 7.37
CA ALA A 181 -7.04 8.18 8.55
C ALA A 181 -6.20 9.25 9.26
N LEU A 182 -4.88 9.01 9.39
CA LEU A 182 -3.96 9.98 9.99
C LEU A 182 -3.83 11.25 9.12
N ALA A 183 -3.65 11.10 7.81
CA ALA A 183 -3.58 12.22 6.87
C ALA A 183 -4.87 13.06 6.90
N ALA A 184 -6.04 12.43 7.02
CA ALA A 184 -7.33 13.13 7.11
C ALA A 184 -7.50 13.94 8.39
N ARG A 185 -6.83 13.56 9.48
CA ARG A 185 -6.85 14.29 10.77
C ARG A 185 -5.84 15.44 10.80
N LEU A 186 -4.92 15.46 9.86
CA LEU A 186 -3.73 16.26 9.98
C LEU A 186 -3.97 17.77 9.84
N GLU A 187 -3.32 18.55 10.71
CA GLU A 187 -3.31 20.02 10.68
C GLU A 187 -1.99 20.57 10.13
N ASP A 188 -0.84 20.04 10.57
CA ASP A 188 0.51 20.39 10.07
C ASP A 188 1.11 19.25 9.22
N GLU A 189 1.35 19.52 7.93
CA GLU A 189 1.91 18.51 7.01
C GLU A 189 3.42 18.32 7.11
N ASN A 190 4.16 19.36 7.47
CA ASN A 190 5.62 19.28 7.57
C ASN A 190 6.02 18.35 8.71
N ILE A 191 5.39 18.51 9.88
CA ILE A 191 5.65 17.64 11.03
C ILE A 191 5.26 16.21 10.71
N PHE A 192 4.14 16.00 10.02
CA PHE A 192 3.69 14.65 9.65
C PHE A 192 4.69 13.92 8.76
N PHE A 193 5.17 14.55 7.68
CA PHE A 193 6.10 13.90 6.77
C PHE A 193 7.45 13.62 7.45
N VAL A 194 7.92 14.53 8.32
CA VAL A 194 9.16 14.31 9.09
C VAL A 194 8.99 13.13 10.05
N VAL A 195 7.91 13.10 10.83
CA VAL A 195 7.63 12.04 11.80
C VAL A 195 7.41 10.70 11.08
N LEU A 196 6.56 10.67 10.07
CA LEU A 196 6.23 9.46 9.32
C LEU A 196 7.46 8.90 8.62
N GLY A 197 8.21 9.72 7.88
CA GLY A 197 9.36 9.26 7.13
C GLY A 197 10.50 8.77 8.03
N ARG A 198 10.91 9.61 9.01
CA ARG A 198 12.14 9.37 9.78
C ARG A 198 11.92 8.48 11.00
N PHE A 199 10.78 8.58 11.66
CA PHE A 199 10.54 7.93 12.95
C PHE A 199 9.58 6.74 12.86
N VAL A 200 8.88 6.56 11.74
CA VAL A 200 7.98 5.43 11.52
C VAL A 200 8.50 4.54 10.40
N MET A 201 8.57 5.03 9.17
CA MET A 201 8.90 4.21 8.00
C MET A 201 10.32 3.64 8.04
N MET A 202 11.32 4.46 8.38
CA MET A 202 12.71 4.00 8.41
C MET A 202 12.94 2.92 9.49
N PRO A 203 12.52 3.09 10.76
CA PRO A 203 12.60 2.02 11.75
C PRO A 203 11.80 0.77 11.36
N LEU A 204 10.57 0.93 10.87
CA LEU A 204 9.75 -0.20 10.45
C LEU A 204 10.43 -1.02 9.36
N PHE A 205 11.10 -0.38 8.39
CA PHE A 205 11.81 -1.06 7.31
C PHE A 205 13.08 -1.77 7.78
N MET A 206 13.86 -1.14 8.67
CA MET A 206 15.10 -1.72 9.19
C MET A 206 14.85 -2.88 10.16
N PHE A 207 13.84 -2.77 11.02
CA PHE A 207 13.58 -3.73 12.10
C PHE A 207 12.46 -4.74 11.80
N SER A 208 11.91 -4.77 10.57
CA SER A 208 10.89 -5.76 10.15
C SER A 208 11.46 -7.12 9.72
N GLY A 209 12.74 -7.39 9.97
CA GLY A 209 13.38 -8.62 9.50
C GLY A 209 13.53 -8.69 7.97
N THR A 210 13.61 -7.54 7.30
CA THR A 210 13.77 -7.43 5.84
C THR A 210 15.11 -8.02 5.38
N PHE A 211 16.21 -7.57 6.00
CA PHE A 211 17.57 -7.95 5.60
C PHE A 211 18.10 -9.21 6.27
N PHE A 212 17.65 -9.47 7.50
CA PHE A 212 18.00 -10.67 8.27
C PHE A 212 16.78 -11.12 9.08
N PRO A 213 16.69 -12.40 9.49
CA PRO A 213 15.59 -12.86 10.34
C PRO A 213 15.44 -12.01 11.60
N LEU A 214 14.20 -11.75 12.01
CA LEU A 214 13.92 -10.92 13.19
C LEU A 214 14.53 -11.52 14.47
N THR A 215 14.57 -12.84 14.55
CA THR A 215 15.16 -13.60 15.67
C THR A 215 16.66 -13.38 15.84
N SER A 216 17.36 -12.94 14.79
CA SER A 216 18.79 -12.59 14.85
C SER A 216 19.05 -11.25 15.55
N MET A 217 18.02 -10.43 15.76
CA MET A 217 18.15 -9.15 16.46
C MET A 217 18.06 -9.33 17.98
N PRO A 218 18.71 -8.46 18.78
CA PRO A 218 18.51 -8.44 20.23
C PRO A 218 17.02 -8.33 20.59
N PHE A 219 16.59 -9.08 21.61
CA PHE A 219 15.17 -9.19 22.00
C PHE A 219 14.49 -7.82 22.21
N PHE A 220 15.20 -6.84 22.77
CA PHE A 220 14.68 -5.50 23.01
C PHE A 220 14.38 -4.67 21.75
N LEU A 221 14.80 -5.12 20.56
CA LEU A 221 14.49 -4.48 19.26
C LEU A 221 13.38 -5.22 18.50
N GLN A 222 13.11 -6.48 18.83
CA GLN A 222 12.18 -7.32 18.07
C GLN A 222 10.73 -6.80 18.09
N TRP A 223 10.34 -6.09 19.16
CA TRP A 223 8.99 -5.52 19.27
C TRP A 223 8.67 -4.51 18.17
N ILE A 224 9.67 -3.81 17.60
CA ILE A 224 9.48 -2.90 16.47
C ILE A 224 9.05 -3.69 15.23
N GLY A 225 9.62 -4.88 15.05
CA GLY A 225 9.19 -5.83 14.03
C GLY A 225 7.77 -6.33 14.28
N TRP A 226 7.41 -6.67 15.51
CA TRP A 226 6.07 -7.20 15.84
C TRP A 226 4.92 -6.23 15.65
N ILE A 227 5.18 -4.91 15.69
CA ILE A 227 4.17 -3.90 15.37
C ILE A 227 4.20 -3.49 13.88
N SER A 228 5.11 -4.06 13.11
CA SER A 228 5.34 -3.69 11.71
C SER A 228 4.46 -4.49 10.76
N PRO A 229 3.56 -3.86 9.99
CA PRO A 229 2.81 -4.57 8.96
C PRO A 229 3.73 -5.17 7.89
N LEU A 230 4.93 -4.58 7.70
CA LEU A 230 5.94 -5.12 6.80
C LEU A 230 6.49 -6.46 7.29
N TRP A 231 6.73 -6.62 8.59
CA TRP A 231 7.18 -7.91 9.14
C TRP A 231 6.12 -8.99 8.91
N HIS A 232 4.85 -8.69 9.23
CA HIS A 232 3.77 -9.66 9.02
C HIS A 232 3.61 -10.07 7.56
N ALA A 233 3.69 -9.14 6.61
CA ALA A 233 3.66 -9.50 5.18
C ALA A 233 4.93 -10.21 4.70
N THR A 234 6.09 -9.87 5.26
CA THR A 234 7.35 -10.53 4.91
C THR A 234 7.32 -11.99 5.31
N GLU A 235 6.94 -12.30 6.55
CA GLU A 235 6.83 -13.69 7.04
C GLU A 235 5.82 -14.49 6.21
N LEU A 236 4.60 -13.95 6.02
CA LEU A 236 3.59 -14.58 5.16
C LEU A 236 4.10 -14.79 3.73
N GLY A 237 4.79 -13.79 3.17
CA GLY A 237 5.38 -13.87 1.85
C GLY A 237 6.43 -14.98 1.75
N ARG A 238 7.35 -15.06 2.70
CA ARG A 238 8.40 -16.11 2.77
C ARG A 238 7.81 -17.51 2.92
N HIS A 239 6.79 -17.66 3.77
CA HIS A 239 6.09 -18.92 3.95
C HIS A 239 5.42 -19.39 2.65
N LEU A 240 4.79 -18.48 1.91
CA LEU A 240 4.07 -18.81 0.68
C LEU A 240 4.97 -18.95 -0.55
N THR A 241 6.14 -18.30 -0.56
CA THR A 241 7.08 -18.37 -1.68
C THR A 241 8.01 -19.57 -1.55
N TYR A 242 8.88 -19.63 -0.54
CA TYR A 242 9.90 -20.68 -0.42
C TYR A 242 9.68 -21.64 0.74
N GLY A 243 8.58 -21.50 1.49
CA GLY A 243 8.22 -22.45 2.54
C GLY A 243 8.87 -22.17 3.90
N HIS A 244 9.18 -20.91 4.21
CA HIS A 244 9.61 -20.53 5.55
C HIS A 244 8.68 -21.08 6.64
N ALA A 245 9.25 -21.68 7.68
CA ALA A 245 8.48 -22.37 8.71
C ALA A 245 7.78 -21.38 9.64
N ILE A 246 6.45 -21.32 9.56
CA ILE A 246 5.60 -20.51 10.45
C ILE A 246 4.67 -21.45 11.21
N SER A 247 4.55 -21.26 12.52
CA SER A 247 3.58 -22.03 13.32
C SER A 247 2.14 -21.66 12.91
N PRO A 248 1.18 -22.59 12.99
CA PRO A 248 -0.22 -22.30 12.66
C PRO A 248 -0.79 -21.10 13.43
N THR A 249 -0.37 -20.92 14.69
CA THR A 249 -0.76 -19.78 15.52
C THR A 249 -0.22 -18.46 14.97
N MET A 250 1.05 -18.42 14.56
CA MET A 250 1.66 -17.21 13.99
C MET A 250 1.04 -16.83 12.65
N LEU A 251 0.68 -17.81 11.82
CA LEU A 251 -0.04 -17.57 10.56
C LEU A 251 -1.32 -16.75 10.81
N TRP A 252 -2.15 -17.15 11.78
CA TRP A 252 -3.35 -16.42 12.17
C TRP A 252 -3.03 -15.03 12.74
N VAL A 253 -1.99 -14.89 13.55
CA VAL A 253 -1.55 -13.60 14.09
C VAL A 253 -1.24 -12.61 12.96
N HIS A 254 -0.52 -13.03 11.91
CA HIS A 254 -0.22 -12.15 10.79
C HIS A 254 -1.48 -11.68 10.05
N PHE A 255 -2.41 -12.59 9.74
CA PHE A 255 -3.65 -12.22 9.06
C PHE A 255 -4.56 -11.35 9.92
N ILE A 256 -4.72 -11.68 11.21
CA ILE A 256 -5.54 -10.91 12.14
C ILE A 256 -4.96 -9.51 12.35
N PHE A 257 -3.65 -9.39 12.54
CA PHE A 257 -3.00 -8.10 12.75
C PHE A 257 -3.23 -7.15 11.56
N LEU A 258 -2.96 -7.63 10.34
CA LEU A 258 -3.19 -6.86 9.12
C LEU A 258 -4.69 -6.54 8.93
N GLY A 259 -5.56 -7.52 9.17
CA GLY A 259 -7.01 -7.35 9.05
C GLY A 259 -7.57 -6.31 10.03
N VAL A 260 -7.15 -6.36 11.30
CA VAL A 260 -7.53 -5.38 12.31
C VAL A 260 -7.04 -3.99 11.92
N MET A 261 -5.78 -3.85 11.50
CA MET A 261 -5.22 -2.58 11.06
C MET A 261 -6.01 -1.99 9.88
N LEU A 262 -6.36 -2.81 8.88
CA LEU A 262 -7.18 -2.42 7.74
C LEU A 262 -8.57 -1.92 8.17
N VAL A 263 -9.28 -2.71 8.97
CA VAL A 263 -10.65 -2.38 9.42
C VAL A 263 -10.65 -1.11 10.26
N VAL A 264 -9.72 -1.01 11.21
CA VAL A 264 -9.56 0.17 12.09
C VAL A 264 -9.22 1.41 11.26
N GLY A 265 -8.27 1.31 10.32
CA GLY A 265 -7.89 2.41 9.43
C GLY A 265 -9.07 2.91 8.58
N LEU A 266 -9.80 1.99 7.94
CA LEU A 266 -10.96 2.33 7.11
C LEU A 266 -12.10 2.94 7.93
N PHE A 267 -12.36 2.41 9.13
CA PHE A 267 -13.37 2.94 10.04
C PHE A 267 -13.05 4.37 10.47
N PHE A 268 -11.83 4.62 10.94
CA PHE A 268 -11.44 5.97 11.37
C PHE A 268 -11.37 6.94 10.19
N SER A 269 -10.84 6.52 9.04
CA SER A 269 -10.82 7.35 7.83
C SER A 269 -12.23 7.80 7.45
N ALA A 270 -13.18 6.86 7.33
CA ALA A 270 -14.56 7.18 6.98
C ALA A 270 -15.21 8.17 7.97
N ARG A 271 -14.98 7.98 9.27
CA ARG A 271 -15.51 8.86 10.32
C ARG A 271 -14.90 10.25 10.29
N ILE A 272 -13.58 10.36 10.10
CA ILE A 272 -12.87 11.64 10.06
C ILE A 272 -13.27 12.42 8.81
N PHE A 273 -13.33 11.79 7.64
CA PHE A 273 -13.78 12.43 6.41
C PHE A 273 -15.19 13.00 6.56
N THR A 274 -16.12 12.20 7.06
CA THR A 274 -17.51 12.64 7.29
C THR A 274 -17.59 13.81 8.24
N LYS A 275 -16.88 13.76 9.39
CA LYS A 275 -16.88 14.85 10.37
C LYS A 275 -16.25 16.13 9.81
N ARG A 276 -15.20 16.01 9.00
CA ARG A 276 -14.45 17.16 8.47
C ARG A 276 -15.20 17.86 7.33
N LEU A 277 -15.91 17.11 6.50
CA LEU A 277 -16.70 17.65 5.38
C LEU A 277 -18.08 18.19 5.79
N ALA A 278 -18.53 17.88 7.01
CA ALA A 278 -19.76 18.42 7.58
C ALA A 278 -19.58 19.80 8.24
N LYS A 279 -18.34 20.33 8.28
CA LYS A 279 -18.04 21.68 8.75
C LYS A 279 -18.09 22.67 7.59
#